data_AF-A0A2T4UFJ4-F1
#
_entry.id   AF-A0A2T4UFJ4-F1
#
_cell.length_a   1.000
_cell.length_b   1.000
_cell.length_c   1.000
_cell.angle_alpha   90.00
_cell.angle_beta   90.00
_cell.angle_gamma   90.00
#
_symmetry.space_group_name_H-M   'P 1'
#
loop_
_entity.id
_entity.type
_entity.pdbx_description
1 polymer ?
#
loop_
_entity_poly.entity_id
_entity_poly.type
_entity_poly.pdbx_seq_one_letter_code
_entity_poly.pdbx_strand_id
1 'polypeptide(L)'
;MQEVFGIVLFAVVGVGIVIAVLTLATSDRSYDQIGQGGFHEERPRPAAAQGAALARERDEEIRQMLEARNVRRVRRGEAPLDVEEELAALTATRIDPELLDEIRTLVEARNRRRVKAGQEPLDVEAEIARQVRELEA
;
A
#
# COMPACT_ATOMS: atom_id res chain seq x y z
N MET A 1 2.36 -45.23 45.34
CA MET A 1 2.78 -45.02 43.93
C MET A 1 1.76 -44.25 43.12
N GLN A 2 0.47 -44.64 43.13
CA GLN A 2 -0.59 -43.96 42.35
C GLN A 2 -0.87 -42.51 42.81
N GLU A 3 -0.89 -42.22 44.11
CA GLU A 3 -1.08 -40.84 44.62
C GLU A 3 0.05 -39.89 44.21
N VAL A 4 1.31 -40.33 44.33
CA VAL A 4 2.49 -39.52 43.95
C VAL A 4 2.46 -39.21 42.46
N PHE A 5 2.08 -40.19 41.63
CA PHE A 5 1.94 -40.00 40.18
C PHE A 5 0.86 -38.95 39.85
N GLY A 6 -0.30 -39.02 40.50
CA GLY A 6 -1.37 -38.03 40.30
C GLY A 6 -0.94 -36.61 40.70
N ILE A 7 -0.26 -36.47 41.84
CA ILE A 7 0.24 -35.17 42.32
C ILE A 7 1.25 -34.57 41.33
N VAL A 8 2.20 -35.37 40.84
CA VAL A 8 3.20 -34.90 39.87
C VAL A 8 2.54 -34.50 38.54
N LEU A 9 1.57 -35.30 38.06
CA LEU A 9 0.83 -34.99 36.84
C LEU A 9 0.10 -33.65 36.95
N PHE A 10 -0.69 -33.46 38.00
CA PHE A 10 -1.45 -32.22 38.19
C PHE A 10 -0.54 -31.01 38.46
N ALA A 11 0.58 -31.18 39.14
CA ALA A 11 1.56 -30.12 39.34
C ALA A 11 2.16 -29.66 38.01
N VAL A 12 2.58 -30.60 37.14
CA VAL A 12 3.17 -30.27 35.84
C VAL A 12 2.14 -29.61 34.91
N VAL A 13 0.92 -30.16 34.84
CA VAL A 13 -0.17 -29.57 34.05
C VAL A 13 -0.52 -28.18 34.56
N GLY A 14 -0.63 -28.00 35.88
CA GLY A 14 -0.92 -26.72 36.50
C GLY A 14 0.14 -25.66 36.16
N VAL A 15 1.43 -26.00 36.29
CA VAL A 15 2.53 -25.10 35.92
C VAL A 15 2.50 -24.78 34.42
N GLY A 16 2.24 -25.77 33.56
CA GLY A 16 2.11 -25.57 32.12
C GLY A 16 0.99 -24.59 31.75
N ILE A 17 -0.17 -24.70 32.39
CA ILE A 17 -1.30 -23.78 32.19
C ILE A 17 -0.92 -22.37 32.64
N VAL A 18 -0.27 -22.21 33.80
CA VAL A 18 0.16 -20.90 34.29
C VAL A 18 1.15 -20.23 33.34
N ILE A 19 2.14 -20.98 32.86
CA ILE A 19 3.11 -20.47 31.86
C ILE A 19 2.41 -20.09 30.56
N ALA A 20 1.47 -20.92 30.07
CA ALA A 20 0.72 -20.64 28.86
C ALA A 20 -0.11 -19.34 28.98
N VAL A 21 -0.80 -19.14 30.10
CA VAL A 21 -1.59 -17.92 30.37
C VAL A 21 -0.68 -16.69 30.46
N LEU A 22 0.44 -16.77 31.17
CA LEU A 22 1.42 -15.67 31.27
C LEU A 22 2.02 -15.31 29.91
N THR A 23 2.34 -16.32 29.10
CA THR A 23 2.88 -16.10 27.74
C THR A 23 1.84 -15.46 26.84
N LEU A 24 0.58 -15.91 26.92
CA LEU A 24 -0.51 -15.34 26.13
C LEU A 24 -0.78 -13.88 26.52
N ALA A 25 -0.82 -13.57 27.82
CA ALA A 25 -1.07 -12.22 28.32
C ALA A 25 0.08 -11.24 28.04
N THR A 26 1.29 -11.71 27.80
CA THR A 26 2.45 -10.85 27.44
C THR A 26 2.65 -10.74 25.92
N SER A 27 1.89 -11.49 25.12
CA SER A 27 2.05 -11.58 23.65
C SER A 27 1.19 -10.60 22.84
N ASP A 28 0.58 -9.57 23.45
CA ASP A 28 -0.28 -8.61 22.75
C ASP A 28 0.38 -8.00 21.49
N ARG A 29 1.70 -7.80 21.48
CA ARG A 29 2.44 -7.30 20.31
C ARG A 29 2.57 -8.28 19.13
N SER A 30 2.34 -9.57 19.33
CA SER A 30 2.44 -10.58 18.28
C SER A 30 1.20 -10.59 17.39
N TYR A 31 0.04 -10.18 17.92
CA TYR A 31 -1.21 -10.09 17.18
C TYR A 31 -1.38 -8.74 16.44
N ASP A 32 -0.76 -7.66 16.92
CA ASP A 32 -0.76 -6.36 16.23
C ASP A 32 -0.10 -6.40 14.83
N GLN A 33 0.73 -7.41 14.57
CA GLN A 33 1.41 -7.62 13.29
C GLN A 33 0.55 -8.41 12.28
N ILE A 34 -0.51 -9.08 12.74
CA ILE A 34 -1.42 -9.83 11.86
C ILE A 34 -2.37 -8.83 11.19
N GLY A 35 -1.92 -8.34 10.04
CA GLY A 35 -2.60 -7.31 9.23
C GLY A 35 -1.65 -6.30 8.60
N GLN A 36 -0.40 -6.23 9.08
CA GLN A 36 0.60 -5.24 8.61
C GLN A 36 1.42 -5.70 7.39
N GLY A 37 1.11 -6.85 6.76
CA GLY A 37 1.78 -7.28 5.52
C GLY A 37 3.26 -7.66 5.70
N GLY A 38 3.58 -8.35 6.81
CA GLY A 38 4.95 -8.70 7.25
C GLY A 38 5.74 -9.71 6.39
N PHE A 39 5.84 -9.49 5.08
CA PHE A 39 6.84 -10.13 4.22
C PHE A 39 8.04 -9.23 3.90
N HIS A 40 8.19 -8.08 4.57
CA HIS A 40 9.29 -7.15 4.31
C HIS A 40 10.31 -7.11 5.46
N GLU A 41 11.55 -7.49 5.15
CA GLU A 41 12.72 -7.24 5.99
C GLU A 41 12.97 -5.72 6.01
N GLU A 42 12.68 -5.06 7.13
CA GLU A 42 12.96 -3.62 7.33
C GLU A 42 14.48 -3.38 7.36
N ARG A 43 15.07 -3.22 6.17
CA ARG A 43 16.34 -2.47 6.06
C ARG A 43 16.03 -0.99 6.01
N PRO A 44 16.70 -0.16 6.82
CA PRO A 44 16.57 1.29 6.71
C PRO A 44 17.30 1.75 5.44
N ARG A 45 16.61 1.69 4.31
CA ARG A 45 16.98 2.39 3.07
C ARG A 45 16.04 3.59 2.90
N PRO A 46 16.51 4.71 2.34
CA PRO A 46 15.67 5.90 2.15
C PRO A 46 14.42 5.54 1.33
N ALA A 47 13.24 5.79 1.90
CA ALA A 47 11.94 5.32 1.38
C ALA A 47 11.66 5.73 -0.08
N ALA A 48 12.12 6.91 -0.50
CA ALA A 48 11.94 7.41 -1.87
C ALA A 48 12.70 6.57 -2.92
N ALA A 49 13.89 6.07 -2.60
CA ALA A 49 14.65 5.23 -3.52
C ALA A 49 14.04 3.83 -3.65
N GLN A 50 13.32 3.37 -2.62
CA GLN A 50 12.62 2.08 -2.65
C GLN A 50 11.37 2.13 -3.53
N GLY A 51 10.58 3.21 -3.44
CA GLY A 51 9.38 3.37 -4.26
C GLY A 51 9.67 3.36 -5.77
N ALA A 52 10.69 4.10 -6.21
CA ALA A 52 11.08 4.13 -7.62
C ALA A 52 11.64 2.78 -8.12
N ALA A 53 12.39 2.06 -7.27
CA ALA A 53 12.90 0.74 -7.63
C ALA A 53 11.76 -0.30 -7.73
N LEU A 54 10.82 -0.27 -6.79
CA LEU A 54 9.65 -1.15 -6.77
C LEU A 54 8.72 -0.89 -7.95
N ALA A 55 8.52 0.38 -8.32
CA ALA A 55 7.73 0.75 -9.50
C ALA A 55 8.35 0.20 -10.79
N ARG A 56 9.68 0.30 -10.94
CA ARG A 56 10.38 -0.27 -12.11
C ARG A 56 10.28 -1.79 -12.17
N GLU A 57 10.40 -2.46 -11.03
CA GLU A 57 10.26 -3.93 -10.94
C GLU A 57 8.84 -4.36 -11.34
N ARG A 58 7.82 -3.68 -10.80
CA ARG A 58 6.41 -3.89 -11.18
C ARG A 58 6.19 -3.69 -12.69
N ASP A 59 6.72 -2.60 -13.25
CA ASP A 59 6.53 -2.28 -14.66
C ASP A 59 7.18 -3.34 -15.57
N GLU A 60 8.34 -3.87 -15.16
CA GLU A 60 9.01 -4.96 -15.85
C GLU A 60 8.22 -6.29 -15.76
N GLU A 61 7.62 -6.57 -14.60
CA GLU A 61 6.74 -7.74 -14.44
C GLU A 61 5.49 -7.62 -15.33
N ILE A 62 4.87 -6.44 -15.39
CA ILE A 62 3.74 -6.17 -16.28
C ILE A 62 4.13 -6.36 -17.75
N ARG A 63 5.30 -5.85 -18.17
CA ARG A 63 5.83 -6.04 -19.53
C ARG A 63 5.93 -7.53 -19.88
N GLN A 64 6.53 -8.34 -19.01
CA GLN A 64 6.66 -9.78 -19.21
C GLN A 64 5.29 -10.48 -19.31
N MET A 65 4.32 -10.08 -18.49
CA MET A 65 2.95 -10.60 -18.56
C MET A 65 2.25 -10.25 -19.89
N LEU A 66 2.45 -9.02 -20.39
CA LEU A 66 1.91 -8.56 -21.67
C LEU A 66 2.54 -9.29 -22.86
N GLU A 67 3.84 -9.51 -22.85
CA GLU A 67 4.54 -10.31 -23.86
C GLU A 67 4.02 -11.76 -23.88
N ALA A 68 3.90 -12.39 -22.71
CA ALA A 68 3.33 -13.73 -22.59
C ALA A 68 1.87 -13.79 -23.09
N ARG A 69 1.09 -12.72 -22.87
CA ARG A 69 -0.28 -12.59 -23.39
C ARG A 69 -0.27 -12.47 -24.92
N ASN A 70 0.66 -11.73 -25.50
CA ASN A 70 0.82 -11.60 -26.95
C ASN A 70 1.18 -12.94 -27.61
N VAL A 71 2.06 -13.75 -27.01
CA VAL A 71 2.34 -15.11 -27.50
C VAL A 71 1.06 -15.95 -27.58
N ARG A 72 0.20 -15.87 -26.57
CA ARG A 72 -1.10 -16.57 -26.58
C ARG A 72 -2.05 -16.01 -27.64
N ARG A 73 -2.09 -14.69 -27.84
CA ARG A 73 -2.90 -14.04 -28.89
C ARG A 73 -2.50 -14.49 -30.29
N VAL A 74 -1.21 -14.44 -30.61
CA VAL A 74 -0.69 -14.85 -31.92
C VAL A 74 -1.01 -16.31 -32.22
N ARG A 75 -0.91 -17.20 -31.21
CA ARG A 75 -1.32 -18.61 -31.35
C ARG A 75 -2.81 -18.80 -31.64
N ARG A 76 -3.66 -17.87 -31.20
CA ARG A 76 -5.10 -17.83 -31.51
C ARG A 76 -5.41 -17.11 -32.83
N GLY A 77 -4.41 -16.61 -33.55
CA GLY A 77 -4.58 -15.81 -34.77
C GLY A 77 -5.03 -14.37 -34.52
N GLU A 78 -4.95 -13.88 -33.28
CA GLU A 78 -5.25 -12.50 -32.92
C GLU A 78 -4.02 -11.60 -33.14
N ALA A 79 -4.26 -10.32 -33.43
CA ALA A 79 -3.18 -9.33 -33.52
C ALA A 79 -2.53 -9.09 -32.14
N PRO A 80 -1.18 -8.97 -32.09
CA PRO A 80 -0.48 -8.61 -30.87
C PRO A 80 -0.82 -7.19 -30.42
N LEU A 81 -0.83 -6.97 -29.11
CA LEU A 81 -0.97 -5.65 -28.49
C LEU A 81 0.37 -4.91 -28.50
N ASP A 82 0.34 -3.58 -28.60
CA ASP A 82 1.49 -2.75 -28.30
C ASP A 82 1.75 -2.80 -26.78
N VAL A 83 2.92 -3.31 -26.40
CA VAL A 83 3.27 -3.56 -25.01
C VAL A 83 3.54 -2.26 -24.25
N GLU A 84 4.17 -1.28 -24.89
CA GLU A 84 4.51 -0.02 -24.21
C GLU A 84 3.28 0.88 -24.09
N GLU A 85 2.39 0.88 -25.08
CA GLU A 85 1.10 1.57 -25.00
C GLU A 85 0.22 0.98 -23.87
N GLU A 86 0.09 -0.34 -23.83
CA GLU A 86 -0.73 -1.01 -22.80
C GLU A 86 -0.10 -0.89 -21.41
N LEU A 87 1.23 -0.96 -21.30
CA LEU A 87 1.93 -0.72 -20.05
C LEU A 87 1.63 0.69 -19.53
N ALA A 88 1.76 1.72 -20.38
CA ALA A 88 1.44 3.10 -20.00
C ALA A 88 -0.02 3.25 -19.57
N ALA A 89 -0.96 2.60 -20.26
CA ALA A 89 -2.38 2.63 -19.90
C ALA A 89 -2.68 1.94 -18.55
N LEU A 90 -1.95 0.87 -18.22
CA LEU A 90 -2.10 0.12 -16.97
C LEU A 90 -1.42 0.80 -15.77
N THR A 91 -0.32 1.51 -15.99
CA THR A 91 0.47 2.15 -14.93
C THR A 91 0.14 3.62 -14.73
N ALA A 92 -0.65 4.22 -15.62
CA ALA A 92 -1.12 5.59 -15.48
C ALA A 92 -1.87 5.80 -14.16
N THR A 93 -1.46 6.84 -13.42
CA THR A 93 -2.16 7.32 -12.24
C THR A 93 -3.57 7.74 -12.64
N ARG A 94 -4.59 7.13 -12.05
CA ARG A 94 -5.98 7.52 -12.24
C ARG A 94 -6.38 8.44 -11.10
N ILE A 95 -6.70 9.67 -11.45
CA ILE A 95 -7.23 10.64 -10.50
C ILE A 95 -8.74 10.50 -10.48
N ASP A 96 -9.27 10.24 -9.30
CA ASP A 96 -10.71 10.17 -9.07
C ASP A 96 -11.35 11.55 -9.31
N PRO A 97 -12.44 11.66 -10.10
CA PRO A 97 -13.22 12.89 -10.20
C PRO A 97 -13.60 13.49 -8.83
N GLU A 98 -13.90 12.66 -7.83
CA GLU A 98 -14.24 13.15 -6.48
C GLU A 98 -13.06 13.87 -5.82
N LEU A 99 -11.84 13.36 -6.01
CA LEU A 99 -10.62 13.97 -5.51
C LEU A 99 -10.36 15.33 -6.18
N LEU A 100 -10.65 15.47 -7.47
CA LEU A 100 -10.53 16.76 -8.16
C LEU A 100 -11.46 17.82 -7.57
N ASP A 101 -12.69 17.43 -7.24
CA ASP A 101 -13.67 18.34 -6.62
C ASP A 101 -13.29 18.69 -5.18
N GLU A 102 -12.69 17.76 -4.43
CA GLU A 102 -12.12 18.05 -3.11
C GLU A 102 -10.98 19.07 -3.20
N ILE A 103 -10.03 18.85 -4.12
CA ILE A 103 -8.92 19.79 -4.37
C ILE A 103 -9.47 21.17 -4.73
N ARG A 104 -10.45 21.25 -5.64
CA ARG A 104 -11.11 22.52 -6.00
C ARG A 104 -11.68 23.22 -4.77
N THR A 105 -12.43 22.48 -3.94
CA THR A 105 -13.05 23.00 -2.72
C THR A 105 -12.00 23.58 -1.75
N LEU A 106 -10.86 22.88 -1.59
CA LEU A 106 -9.75 23.35 -0.76
C LEU A 106 -9.11 24.64 -1.30
N VAL A 107 -8.92 24.73 -2.62
CA VAL A 107 -8.37 25.92 -3.28
C VAL A 107 -9.29 27.12 -3.15
N GLU A 108 -10.59 26.96 -3.36
CA GLU A 108 -11.58 28.01 -3.15
C GLU A 108 -11.63 28.47 -1.69
N ALA A 109 -11.56 27.54 -0.75
CA ALA A 109 -11.46 27.86 0.68
C ALA A 109 -10.20 28.67 1.00
N ARG A 110 -9.06 28.34 0.39
CA ARG A 110 -7.81 29.10 0.50
C ARG A 110 -7.97 30.50 -0.09
N ASN A 111 -8.58 30.64 -1.25
CA ASN A 111 -8.85 31.94 -1.88
C ASN A 111 -9.74 32.83 -1.01
N ARG A 112 -10.80 32.28 -0.40
CA ARG A 112 -11.63 33.02 0.57
C ARG A 112 -10.80 33.58 1.73
N ARG A 113 -9.79 32.85 2.21
CA ARG A 113 -8.87 33.34 3.25
C ARG A 113 -7.92 34.42 2.72
N ARG A 114 -7.36 34.25 1.51
CA ARG A 114 -6.48 35.23 0.86
C ARG A 114 -7.18 36.58 0.65
N VAL A 115 -8.40 36.56 0.12
CA VAL A 115 -9.20 37.77 -0.10
C VAL A 115 -9.48 38.48 1.23
N LYS A 116 -9.83 37.74 2.30
CA LYS A 116 -10.00 38.33 3.64
C LYS A 116 -8.72 38.95 4.20
N ALA A 117 -7.56 38.43 3.80
CA ALA A 117 -6.25 38.95 4.16
C ALA A 117 -5.76 40.07 3.22
N GLY A 118 -6.57 40.53 2.26
CA GLY A 118 -6.21 41.56 1.29
C GLY A 118 -5.22 41.07 0.21
N GLN A 119 -5.06 39.76 0.06
CA GLN A 119 -4.22 39.14 -0.96
C GLN A 119 -5.03 38.80 -2.22
N GLU A 120 -4.34 38.78 -3.35
CA GLU A 120 -4.92 38.34 -4.61
C GLU A 120 -5.28 36.83 -4.56
N PRO A 121 -6.47 36.43 -5.07
CA PRO A 121 -6.84 35.02 -5.18
C PRO A 121 -5.97 34.29 -6.21
N LEU A 122 -5.74 33.01 -5.97
CA LEU A 122 -5.05 32.10 -6.89
C LEU A 122 -5.98 31.68 -8.03
N ASP A 123 -5.42 31.43 -9.21
CA ASP A 123 -6.13 30.76 -10.29
C ASP A 123 -6.44 29.31 -9.87
N VAL A 124 -7.73 29.00 -9.80
CA VAL A 124 -8.22 27.71 -9.29
C VAL A 124 -7.79 26.55 -10.19
N GLU A 125 -7.92 26.70 -11.51
CA GLU A 125 -7.61 25.63 -12.45
C GLU A 125 -6.10 25.40 -12.56
N ALA A 126 -5.31 26.48 -12.52
CA ALA A 126 -3.86 26.36 -12.48
C ALA A 126 -3.36 25.69 -11.18
N GLU A 127 -4.01 25.98 -10.04
CA GLU A 127 -3.71 25.41 -8.74
C GLU A 127 -4.10 23.92 -8.66
N ILE A 128 -5.27 23.54 -9.18
CA ILE A 128 -5.70 22.14 -9.30
C ILE A 128 -4.68 21.38 -10.14
N ALA A 129 -4.35 21.88 -11.33
CA ALA A 129 -3.37 21.22 -12.20
C ALA A 129 -1.99 21.08 -11.54
N ARG A 130 -1.57 22.05 -10.70
CA ARG A 130 -0.32 21.93 -9.95
C ARG A 130 -0.40 20.84 -8.89
N GLN A 131 -1.46 20.80 -8.09
CA GLN A 131 -1.63 19.78 -7.04
C GLN A 131 -1.77 18.38 -7.62
N VAL A 132 -2.48 18.24 -8.75
CA VAL A 132 -2.56 17.01 -9.52
C VAL A 132 -1.17 16.52 -9.93
N ARG A 133 -0.34 17.39 -10.53
CA ARG A 133 1.03 17.01 -10.91
C ARG A 133 1.90 16.63 -9.72
N GLU A 134 1.68 17.24 -8.56
CA GLU A 134 2.39 16.91 -7.32
C GLU A 134 2.00 15.54 -6.77
N LEU A 135 0.75 15.11 -6.98
CA LEU A 135 0.28 13.76 -6.62
C LEU A 135 0.74 12.69 -7.61
N GLU A 136 1.04 13.07 -8.85
CA GLU A 136 1.55 12.17 -9.89
C GLU A 136 3.09 11.99 -9.85
N ALA A 137 3.80 12.86 -9.13
CA ALA A 137 5.27 12.90 -9.06
C ALA A 137 5.86 12.04 -7.94
#